data_AF-A0A7K4AQT0-F1
#
_entry.id   AF-A0A7K4AQT0-F1
#
_cell.length_a   1.000
_cell.length_b   1.000
_cell.length_c   1.000
_cell.angle_alpha   90.00
_cell.angle_beta   90.00
_cell.angle_gamma   90.00
#
_symmetry.space_group_name_H-M   'P 1'
#
loop_
_entity.id
_entity.type
_entity.pdbx_description
1 polymer ?
#
loop_
_entity_poly.entity_id
_entity_poly.type
_entity_poly.pdbx_seq_one_letter_code
_entity_poly.pdbx_strand_id
1 'polypeptide(L)'
;MVERKFLADEMLGSLARWLRIMGYDTSYARDMADNDILSQAQKEGRIILTRDRQLAERASMDGMFIQSDDDAEQLRQVIRRYALYFDEESTRCARCNGLLSIKQRSEVESRVPPRVLERQEEFQVCSLCGQIYWKGTHWRDIRKRIALALDRARVDNSPR
;
A
#
# COMPACT_ATOMS: atom_id res chain seq x y z
N MET A 1 -15.90 -10.57 0.36
CA MET A 1 -15.01 -10.10 1.45
C MET A 1 -14.94 -8.59 1.37
N VAL A 2 -15.12 -7.87 2.48
CA VAL A 2 -15.01 -6.41 2.50
C VAL A 2 -13.52 -6.06 2.40
N GLU A 3 -13.13 -5.36 1.33
CA GLU A 3 -11.76 -4.88 1.13
C GLU A 3 -11.44 -3.87 2.24
N ARG A 4 -10.39 -4.14 3.03
CA ARG A 4 -9.97 -3.25 4.10
C ARG A 4 -9.34 -1.99 3.53
N LYS A 5 -9.73 -0.83 4.07
CA LYS A 5 -9.15 0.47 3.74
C LYS A 5 -8.32 1.00 4.89
N PHE A 6 -7.24 1.68 4.56
CA PHE A 6 -6.31 2.24 5.52
C PHE A 6 -6.13 3.74 5.31
N LEU A 7 -5.76 4.45 6.37
CA LEU A 7 -5.26 5.81 6.35
C LEU A 7 -3.95 5.79 7.14
N ALA A 8 -2.83 5.96 6.45
CA ALA A 8 -1.52 6.09 7.07
C ALA A 8 -1.24 7.57 7.34
N ASP A 9 -0.80 7.89 8.56
CA ASP A 9 -0.32 9.24 8.89
C ASP A 9 0.99 9.59 8.16
N GLU A 10 1.48 10.80 8.39
CA GLU A 10 2.66 11.33 7.70
C GLU A 10 3.94 10.51 7.95
N MET A 11 4.03 9.83 9.09
CA MET A 11 5.18 9.00 9.50
C MET A 11 5.24 7.66 8.76
N LEU A 12 4.15 7.25 8.11
CA LEU A 12 3.99 5.91 7.54
C LEU A 12 3.86 5.93 6.01
N GLY A 13 4.52 6.88 5.36
CA GLY A 13 4.49 7.02 3.89
C GLY A 13 5.03 5.81 3.13
N SER A 14 6.07 5.14 3.65
CA SER A 14 6.57 3.89 3.08
C SER A 14 5.56 2.74 3.24
N LEU A 15 4.98 2.60 4.43
CA LEU A 15 3.95 1.60 4.69
C LEU A 15 2.72 1.79 3.78
N ALA A 16 2.26 3.04 3.62
CA ALA A 16 1.17 3.38 2.71
C ALA A 16 1.45 2.92 1.28
N ARG A 17 2.69 3.11 0.81
CA ARG A 17 3.14 2.67 -0.52
C ARG A 17 3.09 1.15 -0.65
N TRP A 18 3.57 0.40 0.35
CA TRP A 18 3.55 -1.06 0.33
C TRP A 18 2.14 -1.62 0.34
N LEU A 19 1.24 -1.07 1.16
CA LEU A 19 -0.15 -1.51 1.21
C LEU A 19 -0.87 -1.28 -0.13
N ARG A 20 -0.62 -0.15 -0.80
CA ARG A 20 -1.13 0.13 -2.16
C ARG A 20 -0.61 -0.89 -3.18
N ILE A 21 0.69 -1.19 -3.14
CA ILE A 21 1.28 -2.20 -4.02
C ILE A 21 0.66 -3.57 -3.75
N MET A 22 0.34 -3.88 -2.50
CA MET A 22 -0.36 -5.12 -2.13
C MET A 22 -1.85 -5.13 -2.50
N GLY A 23 -2.38 -4.01 -2.98
CA GLY A 23 -3.74 -3.85 -3.50
C GLY A 23 -4.73 -3.17 -2.55
N TYR A 24 -4.32 -2.80 -1.34
CA TYR A 24 -5.22 -2.20 -0.35
C TYR A 24 -5.37 -0.69 -0.55
N ASP A 25 -6.62 -0.22 -0.56
CA ASP A 25 -6.95 1.20 -0.57
C ASP A 25 -6.37 1.90 0.65
N THR A 26 -5.27 2.63 0.46
CA THR A 26 -4.53 3.28 1.55
C THR A 26 -4.32 4.76 1.28
N SER A 27 -5.07 5.60 1.99
CA SER A 27 -4.85 7.05 2.01
C SER A 27 -3.57 7.36 2.79
N TYR A 28 -2.93 8.49 2.46
CA TYR A 28 -1.75 8.99 3.16
C TYR A 28 -2.01 10.43 3.56
N ALA A 29 -2.13 10.65 4.87
CA ALA A 29 -2.41 11.95 5.47
C ALA A 29 -1.10 12.70 5.69
N ARG A 30 -0.73 13.53 4.72
CA ARG A 30 0.41 14.44 4.83
C ARG A 30 -0.08 15.81 5.26
N ASP A 31 0.60 16.41 6.23
CA ASP A 31 0.31 17.77 6.73
C ASP A 31 -1.17 17.95 7.17
N MET A 32 -1.79 16.89 7.69
CA MET A 32 -3.18 16.89 8.17
C MET A 32 -3.22 16.91 9.70
N ALA A 33 -4.14 17.68 10.27
CA ALA A 33 -4.35 17.65 11.72
C ALA A 33 -5.05 16.36 12.15
N ASP A 34 -4.77 15.88 13.37
CA ASP A 34 -5.37 14.66 13.92
C ASP A 34 -6.90 14.61 13.84
N ASN A 35 -7.58 15.75 14.08
CA ASN A 35 -9.04 15.83 14.00
C ASN A 35 -9.54 15.56 12.58
N ASP A 36 -8.81 16.03 11.57
CA ASP A 36 -9.16 15.81 10.17
C ASP A 36 -8.87 14.36 9.77
N ILE A 37 -7.78 13.77 10.27
CA ILE A 37 -7.45 12.35 10.10
C ILE A 37 -8.57 11.47 10.65
N LEU A 38 -8.97 11.70 11.91
CA LEU A 38 -10.05 10.95 12.57
C LEU A 38 -11.38 11.10 11.81
N SER A 39 -11.74 12.32 11.44
CA SER A 39 -12.98 12.61 10.71
C SER A 39 -12.99 11.94 9.33
N GLN A 40 -11.87 12.00 8.60
CA GLN A 40 -11.75 11.35 7.31
C GLN A 40 -11.82 9.83 7.43
N ALA A 41 -11.11 9.26 8.40
CA ALA A 41 -11.09 7.82 8.62
C ALA A 41 -12.50 7.28 8.95
N GLN A 42 -13.21 7.97 9.83
CA GLN A 42 -14.58 7.62 10.19
C GLN A 42 -15.53 7.73 8.98
N LYS A 43 -15.45 8.84 8.24
CA LYS A 43 -16.31 9.09 7.07
C LYS A 43 -16.09 8.05 5.95
N GLU A 44 -14.85 7.63 5.74
CA GLU A 44 -14.48 6.72 4.65
C GLU A 44 -14.40 5.24 5.08
N GLY A 45 -14.62 4.94 6.37
CA GLY A 45 -14.50 3.61 6.94
C GLY A 45 -13.07 3.05 6.86
N ARG A 46 -12.07 3.87 7.20
CA ARG A 46 -10.64 3.51 7.15
C ARG A 46 -10.09 3.23 8.52
N ILE A 47 -9.19 2.26 8.57
CA ILE A 47 -8.35 1.99 9.74
C ILE A 47 -7.17 2.97 9.71
N ILE A 48 -6.97 3.72 10.78
CA ILE A 48 -5.83 4.62 10.97
C ILE A 48 -4.61 3.78 11.35
N LEU A 49 -3.53 3.94 10.58
CA LEU A 49 -2.21 3.46 10.92
C LEU A 49 -1.38 4.67 11.32
N THR A 50 -0.79 4.64 12.51
CA THR A 50 -0.02 5.76 13.03
C THR A 50 1.08 5.28 13.97
N ARG A 51 2.17 6.05 14.03
CA ARG A 51 3.19 5.92 15.08
C ARG A 51 3.02 6.91 16.21
N ASP A 52 1.98 7.74 16.16
CA ASP A 52 1.59 8.61 17.25
C ASP A 52 0.64 7.83 18.17
N ARG A 53 1.07 7.67 19.43
CA ARG A 53 0.31 6.93 20.42
C ARG A 53 -1.00 7.61 20.78
N GLN A 54 -1.01 8.94 20.87
CA GLN A 54 -2.21 9.71 21.18
C GLN A 54 -3.22 9.61 20.03
N LEU A 55 -2.79 9.71 18.78
CA LEU A 55 -3.68 9.52 17.63
C LEU A 55 -4.27 8.10 17.59
N ALA A 56 -3.45 7.07 17.86
CA ALA A 56 -3.94 5.69 17.94
C ALA A 56 -4.96 5.49 19.06
N GLU A 57 -4.72 6.04 20.25
CA GLU A 57 -5.63 5.98 21.39
C GLU A 57 -6.96 6.68 21.07
N ARG A 58 -6.90 7.86 20.43
CA ARG A 58 -8.08 8.62 20.00
C ARG A 58 -8.89 7.89 18.92
N ALA A 59 -8.22 7.17 18.03
CA ALA A 59 -8.87 6.36 16.99
C ALA A 59 -9.51 5.07 17.56
N SER A 60 -9.18 4.67 18.79
CA SER A 60 -9.77 3.52 19.48
C SER A 60 -9.76 2.24 18.62
N MET A 61 -10.92 1.65 18.32
CA MET A 61 -11.02 0.39 17.57
C MET A 61 -10.64 0.54 16.09
N ASP A 62 -10.69 1.76 15.56
CA ASP A 62 -10.34 2.10 14.18
C ASP A 62 -8.88 2.53 14.05
N GLY A 63 -8.08 2.47 15.13
CA GLY A 63 -6.66 2.80 15.16
C GLY A 63 -5.75 1.59 15.34
N MET A 64 -4.58 1.65 14.71
CA MET A 64 -3.45 0.76 14.99
C MET A 64 -2.19 1.58 15.21
N PHE A 65 -1.66 1.47 16.43
CA PHE A 65 -0.32 1.94 16.75
C PHE A 65 0.74 1.02 16.13
N ILE A 66 1.61 1.58 15.30
CA ILE A 66 2.73 0.88 14.68
C ILE A 66 3.96 1.04 15.55
N GLN A 67 4.46 -0.06 16.10
CA GLN A 67 5.49 -0.02 17.14
C GLN A 67 6.91 0.21 16.60
N SER A 68 7.18 -0.11 15.34
CA SER A 68 8.53 -0.17 14.79
C SER A 68 8.84 1.02 13.90
N ASP A 69 10.09 1.49 13.94
CA ASP A 69 10.68 2.42 12.96
C ASP A 69 11.06 1.73 11.64
N ASP A 70 11.24 0.40 11.63
CA ASP A 70 11.67 -0.34 10.44
C ASP A 70 10.51 -0.63 9.48
N ASP A 71 10.59 -0.13 8.25
CA ASP A 71 9.57 -0.26 7.21
C ASP A 71 9.08 -1.71 6.99
N ALA A 72 9.99 -2.70 7.02
CA ALA A 72 9.63 -4.09 6.79
C ALA A 72 8.84 -4.66 7.99
N GLU A 73 9.23 -4.28 9.19
CA GLU A 73 8.54 -4.63 10.42
C GLU A 73 7.18 -3.93 10.56
N GLN A 74 7.06 -2.68 10.11
CA GLN A 74 5.77 -1.98 10.03
C GLN A 74 4.78 -2.74 9.14
N LEU A 75 5.23 -3.13 7.94
CA LEU A 75 4.39 -3.90 7.02
C LEU A 75 3.99 -5.25 7.62
N ARG A 76 4.95 -5.97 8.24
CA ARG A 76 4.69 -7.24 8.92
C ARG A 76 3.62 -7.10 10.01
N GLN A 77 3.69 -6.05 10.82
CA GLN A 77 2.70 -5.79 11.88
C GLN A 77 1.28 -5.68 11.32
N VAL A 78 1.08 -4.90 10.25
CA VAL A 78 -0.24 -4.70 9.62
C VAL A 78 -0.73 -5.99 8.96
N ILE A 79 0.15 -6.69 8.23
CA ILE A 79 -0.16 -7.99 7.61
C ILE A 79 -0.68 -8.96 8.66
N ARG A 80 0.05 -9.11 9.78
CA ARG A 80 -0.31 -10.03 10.85
C ARG A 80 -1.63 -9.64 11.50
N ARG A 81 -1.80 -8.36 11.87
CA ARG A 81 -2.98 -7.87 12.59
C ARG A 81 -4.29 -8.04 11.81
N TYR A 82 -4.23 -7.91 10.49
CA TYR A 82 -5.42 -7.93 9.63
C TYR A 82 -5.48 -9.12 8.67
N ALA A 83 -4.55 -10.08 8.81
CA ALA A 83 -4.41 -11.25 7.94
C ALA A 83 -4.39 -10.86 6.45
N LEU A 84 -3.59 -9.85 6.10
CA LEU A 84 -3.50 -9.38 4.72
C LEU A 84 -2.81 -10.42 3.84
N TYR A 85 -3.28 -10.55 2.61
CA TYR A 85 -2.65 -11.30 1.54
C TYR A 85 -2.21 -10.35 0.41
N PHE A 86 -1.45 -10.86 -0.54
CA PHE A 86 -1.02 -10.11 -1.71
C PHE A 86 -1.64 -10.71 -2.97
N ASP A 87 -2.33 -9.87 -3.72
CA ASP A 87 -2.82 -10.17 -5.07
C ASP A 87 -2.15 -9.22 -6.07
N GLU A 88 -1.45 -9.80 -7.06
CA GLU A 88 -0.70 -9.07 -8.07
C GLU A 88 -1.58 -8.42 -9.14
N GLU A 89 -2.85 -8.80 -9.20
CA GLU A 89 -3.83 -8.26 -10.15
C GLU A 89 -4.59 -7.07 -9.59
N SER A 90 -4.69 -6.96 -8.26
CA SER A 90 -5.46 -5.92 -7.58
C SER A 90 -4.62 -4.73 -7.12
N THR A 91 -3.42 -4.53 -7.67
CA THR A 91 -2.50 -3.49 -7.20
C THR A 91 -3.01 -2.07 -7.46
N ARG A 92 -2.66 -1.14 -6.57
CA ARG A 92 -3.01 0.28 -6.69
C ARG A 92 -1.78 1.10 -6.97
N CYS A 93 -1.99 2.31 -7.49
CA CYS A 93 -0.92 3.25 -7.74
C CYS A 93 -0.15 3.56 -6.45
N ALA A 94 1.11 3.12 -6.38
CA ALA A 94 2.02 3.38 -5.26
C ALA A 94 2.13 4.88 -4.91
N ARG A 95 1.96 5.76 -5.92
CA ARG A 95 2.06 7.21 -5.76
C ARG A 95 0.81 7.82 -5.13
N CYS A 96 -0.38 7.52 -5.65
CA CYS A 96 -1.61 8.24 -5.28
C CYS A 96 -2.80 7.36 -4.87
N ASN A 97 -2.63 6.04 -4.72
CA ASN A 97 -3.68 5.08 -4.36
C ASN A 97 -4.77 4.83 -5.43
N GLY A 98 -4.70 5.52 -6.58
CA GLY A 98 -5.63 5.35 -7.69
C GLY A 98 -5.59 3.96 -8.30
N LEU A 99 -6.71 3.54 -8.89
CA LEU A 99 -6.82 2.26 -9.61
C LEU A 99 -5.92 2.25 -10.86
N LEU A 100 -5.42 1.06 -11.18
CA LEU A 100 -4.58 0.82 -12.34
C LEU A 100 -5.39 0.11 -13.42
N SER A 101 -5.37 0.65 -14.63
CA SER A 101 -5.93 -0.02 -15.81
C SER A 101 -4.82 -0.64 -16.64
N ILE A 102 -5.02 -1.86 -17.11
CA ILE A 102 -4.14 -2.51 -18.08
C ILE A 102 -4.22 -1.77 -19.42
N LYS A 103 -3.06 -1.52 -20.03
CA LYS A 103 -2.86 -0.80 -21.27
C LYS A 103 -1.86 -1.51 -22.16
N GLN A 104 -2.13 -1.49 -23.46
CA GLN A 104 -1.23 -2.07 -24.45
C GLN A 104 -0.08 -1.12 -24.77
N ARG A 105 1.00 -1.66 -25.33
CA ARG A 105 2.18 -0.92 -25.79
C ARG A 105 1.83 0.34 -26.61
N SER A 106 0.92 0.22 -27.56
CA SER A 106 0.52 1.31 -28.46
C SER A 106 -0.12 2.50 -27.73
N GLU A 107 -0.72 2.27 -26.55
CA GLU A 107 -1.36 3.33 -25.77
C GLU A 107 -0.37 4.13 -24.91
N VAL A 108 0.86 3.63 -24.73
CA VAL A 108 1.86 4.21 -23.80
C VAL A 108 3.20 4.52 -24.44
N GLU A 109 3.40 4.18 -25.71
CA GLU A 109 4.70 4.27 -26.40
C GLU A 109 5.34 5.65 -26.39
N SER A 110 4.55 6.73 -26.39
CA SER A 110 5.04 8.11 -26.34
C SER A 110 5.52 8.56 -24.95
N ARG A 111 5.24 7.77 -23.90
CA ARG A 111 5.46 8.11 -22.50
C ARG A 111 6.43 7.14 -21.79
N VAL A 112 6.86 6.10 -22.49
CA VAL A 112 7.69 5.01 -21.95
C VAL A 112 8.98 4.90 -22.77
N PRO A 113 10.17 4.74 -22.14
CA PRO A 113 11.41 4.61 -22.88
C PRO A 113 11.42 3.42 -23.86
N PRO A 114 12.00 3.55 -25.07
CA PRO A 114 12.01 2.49 -26.08
C PRO A 114 12.51 1.12 -25.58
N ARG A 115 13.57 1.11 -24.77
CA ARG A 115 14.13 -0.12 -24.16
C ARG A 115 13.14 -0.89 -23.27
N VAL A 116 12.15 -0.22 -22.70
CA VAL A 116 11.09 -0.87 -21.92
C VAL A 116 10.05 -1.47 -22.85
N LEU A 117 9.65 -0.73 -23.90
CA LEU A 117 8.71 -1.19 -24.93
C LEU A 117 9.22 -2.42 -25.69
N GLU A 118 10.54 -2.58 -25.82
CA GLU A 118 11.18 -3.77 -26.39
C GLU A 118 11.00 -5.04 -25.54
N ARG A 119 10.80 -4.88 -24.23
CA ARG A 119 10.82 -5.99 -23.27
C ARG A 119 9.48 -6.26 -22.59
N GLN A 120 8.51 -5.37 -22.78
CA GLN A 120 7.25 -5.38 -22.04
C GLN A 120 6.10 -5.11 -23.02
N GLU A 121 5.07 -5.95 -22.95
CA GLU A 121 3.87 -5.84 -23.78
C GLU A 121 2.69 -5.26 -23.01
N GLU A 122 2.70 -5.42 -21.68
CA GLU A 122 1.64 -5.00 -20.77
C GLU A 122 2.10 -3.89 -19.84
N PHE A 123 1.26 -2.86 -19.74
CA PHE A 123 1.48 -1.70 -18.88
C PHE A 123 0.28 -1.46 -17.99
N GLN A 124 0.52 -0.91 -16.81
CA GLN A 124 -0.52 -0.48 -15.90
C GLN A 124 -0.47 1.03 -15.76
N VAL A 125 -1.58 1.71 -16.05
CA VAL A 125 -1.67 3.17 -16.00
C VAL A 125 -2.65 3.59 -14.92
N CYS A 126 -2.23 4.49 -14.05
CA CYS A 126 -3.10 5.05 -13.02
C CYS A 126 -4.13 6.00 -13.63
N SER A 127 -5.40 5.79 -13.32
CA SER A 127 -6.51 6.64 -13.79
C SER A 127 -6.52 8.05 -13.20
N LEU A 128 -5.82 8.27 -12.07
CA LEU A 128 -5.81 9.56 -11.37
C LEU A 128 -4.59 10.41 -11.71
N CYS A 129 -3.37 9.87 -11.52
CA CYS A 129 -2.13 10.64 -11.73
C CYS A 129 -1.41 10.31 -13.04
N GLY A 130 -1.93 9.36 -13.82
CA GLY A 130 -1.34 8.94 -15.09
C GLY A 130 -0.02 8.17 -14.96
N GLN A 131 0.45 7.85 -13.75
CA GLN A 131 1.69 7.09 -13.56
C GLN A 131 1.62 5.74 -14.28
N ILE A 132 2.70 5.38 -14.99
CA ILE A 132 2.82 4.14 -15.75
C ILE A 132 3.72 3.16 -14.99
N TYR A 133 3.30 1.90 -14.90
CA TYR A 133 4.00 0.79 -14.27
C TYR A 133 4.11 -0.41 -15.23
N TRP A 134 5.11 -1.26 -15.03
CA TRP A 134 5.31 -2.51 -15.78
C TRP A 134 6.09 -3.51 -14.91
N LYS A 135 5.92 -4.81 -15.17
CA LYS A 135 6.51 -5.90 -14.37
C LYS A 135 7.95 -6.21 -14.80
N GLY A 136 8.86 -5.27 -14.56
CA GLY A 136 10.29 -5.38 -14.86
C GLY A 136 11.13 -6.02 -13.74
N THR A 137 12.45 -5.79 -13.77
CA THR A 137 13.38 -6.31 -12.75
C THR A 137 13.02 -5.84 -11.34
N HIS A 138 12.61 -4.58 -11.20
CA HIS A 138 12.18 -3.97 -9.94
C HIS A 138 10.95 -4.66 -9.33
N TRP A 139 10.03 -5.16 -10.18
CA TRP A 139 8.85 -5.92 -9.72
C TRP A 139 9.25 -7.20 -8.99
N ARG A 140 10.32 -7.88 -9.43
CA ARG A 140 10.81 -9.10 -8.77
C ARG A 140 11.28 -8.81 -7.34
N ASP A 141 11.93 -7.68 -7.11
CA ASP A 141 12.41 -7.29 -5.78
C ASP A 141 11.25 -6.88 -4.87
N ILE A 142 10.25 -6.18 -5.41
CA ILE A 142 8.98 -5.89 -4.72
C ILE A 142 8.31 -7.19 -4.26
N ARG A 143 8.12 -8.16 -5.16
CA ARG A 143 7.50 -9.46 -4.83
C ARG A 143 8.27 -10.19 -3.74
N LYS A 144 9.60 -10.25 -3.82
CA LYS A 144 10.45 -10.88 -2.80
C LYS A 144 10.28 -10.24 -1.43
N ARG A 145 10.23 -8.90 -1.36
CA ARG A 145 10.02 -8.18 -0.10
C ARG A 145 8.64 -8.45 0.51
N ILE A 146 7.60 -8.44 -0.32
CA ILE A 146 6.23 -8.75 0.14
C ILE A 146 6.13 -10.20 0.61
N ALA A 147 6.68 -11.15 -0.15
CA ALA A 147 6.71 -12.57 0.23
C ALA A 147 7.41 -12.76 1.59
N LEU A 148 8.58 -12.15 1.78
CA LEU A 148 9.29 -12.21 3.06
C LEU A 148 8.47 -11.63 4.22
N ALA A 149 7.78 -10.51 4.01
CA ALA A 149 6.92 -9.91 5.03
C ALA A 149 5.72 -10.80 5.38
N LEU A 150 5.08 -11.42 4.37
CA LEU A 150 3.99 -12.39 4.55
C LEU A 150 4.46 -13.63 5.31
N ASP A 151 5.61 -14.18 4.96
CA ASP A 151 6.16 -15.38 5.61
C ASP A 151 6.51 -15.11 7.07
N ARG A 152 7.18 -13.98 7.36
CA ARG A 152 7.48 -13.56 8.73
C ARG A 152 6.21 -13.34 9.55
N ALA A 153 5.17 -12.75 8.96
CA ALA A 153 3.89 -12.56 9.64
C ALA A 153 3.19 -13.88 9.97
N ARG A 154 3.41 -14.95 9.20
CA ARG A 154 2.85 -16.30 9.44
C ARG A 154 3.59 -17.07 10.51
N VAL A 155 4.92 -17.05 10.51
CA VAL A 155 5.75 -17.79 11.48
C VAL A 155 5.44 -17.39 12.91
N ASP A 156 5.17 -16.10 13.14
CA ASP A 156 4.84 -15.57 14.46
C ASP A 156 3.40 -15.85 14.92
N ASN A 157 2.56 -16.48 14.08
CA ASN A 157 1.21 -16.94 14.42
C ASN A 157 1.18 -18.41 14.87
N SER A 158 2.32 -19.12 14.86
CA SER A 158 2.41 -20.47 15.42
C SER A 158 2.24 -20.38 16.94
N PRO A 159 1.26 -21.07 17.54
CA PRO A 159 1.18 -21.15 18.99
C PRO A 159 2.47 -21.78 19.52
N ARG A 160 3.11 -21.12 20.49
CA ARG A 160 4.15 -21.74 21.31
C ARG A 160 3.53 -22.81 22.20
#